data_AF-A0A968HRN2-F1
#
_entry.id   AF-A0A968HRN2-F1
#
_cell.length_a   1.000
_cell.length_b   1.000
_cell.length_c   1.000
_cell.angle_alpha   90.00
_cell.angle_beta   90.00
_cell.angle_gamma   90.00
#
_symmetry.space_group_name_H-M   'P 1'
#
loop_
_entity.id
_entity.type
_entity.pdbx_description
1 polymer ?
#
loop_
_entity_poly.entity_id
_entity_poly.type
_entity_poly.pdbx_seq_one_letter_code
_entity_poly.pdbx_strand_id
1 'polypeptide(L)' 'MQVKDLTTDELKDLIKETVAEALQELLPDPDAEQTLKPEIKQQLLDIQKPRASGIRG' A
#
# COMPACT_ATOMS: atom_id res chain seq x y z
N MET A 1 19.45 -12.41 -13.55
CA MET A 1 18.69 -12.52 -14.82
C MET A 1 19.19 -11.45 -15.76
N GLN A 2 19.60 -11.79 -16.99
CA GLN A 2 19.86 -10.76 -18.01
C GLN A 2 18.55 -10.54 -18.77
N VAL A 3 18.24 -9.27 -19.11
CA VAL A 3 16.97 -8.86 -19.74
C VAL A 3 16.67 -9.66 -21.02
N LYS A 4 17.72 -10.05 -21.74
CA LYS A 4 17.68 -10.84 -22.98
C LYS A 4 17.23 -12.30 -22.79
N ASP A 5 17.19 -12.79 -21.56
CA ASP A 5 16.78 -14.16 -21.24
C ASP A 5 15.29 -14.23 -20.82
N LEU A 6 14.60 -13.09 -20.77
CA LEU A 6 13.21 -13.01 -20.34
C LEU A 6 12.24 -13.31 -21.48
N THR A 7 11.18 -14.02 -21.16
CA THR A 7 10.00 -14.09 -22.03
C THR A 7 9.29 -12.73 -22.08
N THR A 8 8.43 -12.54 -23.08
CA THR A 8 7.68 -11.28 -23.22
C THR A 8 6.81 -10.95 -22.02
N ASP A 9 6.33 -11.96 -21.29
CA ASP A 9 5.47 -11.74 -20.13
C ASP A 9 6.28 -11.37 -18.89
N GLU A 10 7.41 -12.06 -18.65
CA GLU A 10 8.35 -11.68 -17.59
C GLU A 10 8.90 -10.27 -17.80
N LEU A 11 9.16 -9.87 -19.06
CA LEU A 11 9.58 -8.51 -19.38
C LEU A 11 8.47 -7.48 -19.09
N LYS A 12 7.21 -7.77 -19.42
CA LYS A 12 6.09 -6.88 -19.09
C LYS A 12 5.93 -6.71 -17.59
N ASP A 13 6.08 -7.78 -16.83
CA ASP A 13 5.92 -7.74 -15.38
C ASP A 13 7.07 -6.95 -14.74
N LEU A 14 8.31 -7.17 -15.19
CA LEU A 14 9.45 -6.34 -14.77
C LEU A 14 9.24 -4.85 -15.07
N ILE A 15 8.69 -4.51 -16.24
CA ILE A 15 8.37 -3.12 -16.62
C ILE A 15 7.28 -2.54 -15.70
N LYS A 16 6.23 -3.31 -15.39
CA LYS A 16 5.15 -2.83 -14.50
C LYS A 16 5.68 -2.55 -13.11
N GLU A 17 6.52 -3.44 -12.57
CA GLU A 17 7.14 -3.26 -11.25
C GLU A 17 8.01 -2.01 -11.21
N THR A 18 8.93 -1.87 -12.16
CA THR A 18 9.80 -0.68 -12.22
C THR A 18 9.03 0.62 -12.45
N VAL A 19 7.96 0.60 -13.24
CA VAL A 19 7.09 1.78 -13.42
C VAL A 19 6.33 2.10 -12.13
N ALA A 20 5.83 1.09 -11.41
CA ALA A 20 5.15 1.30 -10.13
C ALA A 20 6.10 1.90 -9.09
N GLU A 21 7.33 1.40 -8.99
CA GLU A 21 8.36 1.97 -8.12
C GLU A 21 8.68 3.42 -8.48
N ALA A 22 8.92 3.71 -9.76
CA ALA A 22 9.20 5.07 -10.23
C ALA A 22 8.02 6.03 -9.98
N LEU A 23 6.78 5.57 -10.13
CA LEU A 23 5.60 6.36 -9.81
C LEU A 23 5.47 6.62 -8.31
N GLN A 24 5.83 5.66 -7.47
CA GLN A 24 5.80 5.82 -6.02
C GLN A 24 6.85 6.81 -5.53
N GLU A 25 8.01 6.88 -6.19
CA GLU A 25 9.02 7.91 -5.95
C GLU A 25 8.58 9.29 -6.45
N LEU A 26 7.93 9.36 -7.62
CA LEU A 26 7.50 10.61 -8.23
C LEU A 26 6.25 11.20 -7.55
N LEU A 27 5.35 10.34 -7.08
CA LEU A 27 4.07 10.69 -6.47
C LEU A 27 4.06 10.17 -5.02
N PRO A 28 4.77 10.84 -4.10
CA PRO A 28 4.72 10.48 -2.70
C PRO A 28 3.29 10.61 -2.17
N ASP A 29 2.94 9.80 -1.18
CA ASP A 29 1.61 9.82 -0.57
C ASP A 29 1.31 11.23 -0.02
N PRO A 30 0.28 11.93 -0.55
CA PRO A 30 -0.05 13.28 -0.13
C PRO A 30 -0.50 13.36 1.34
N ASP A 31 -0.88 12.22 1.93
CA ASP A 31 -1.29 12.10 3.31
C ASP A 31 -0.15 11.65 4.24
N ALA A 32 1.06 11.38 3.73
CA ALA A 32 2.18 10.85 4.52
C ALA A 32 2.59 11.74 5.71
N GLU A 33 2.46 13.06 5.57
CA GLU A 33 2.76 14.03 6.63
C GLU A 33 1.52 14.44 7.44
N GLN A 34 0.35 13.93 7.07
CA GLN A 34 -0.90 14.28 7.72
C GLN A 34 -1.13 13.38 8.93
N THR A 35 -1.41 14.02 10.06
CA THR A 35 -1.82 13.30 11.27
C THR A 35 -3.34 13.15 11.27
N LEU A 36 -3.82 11.94 11.56
CA LEU A 36 -5.24 11.70 11.76
C LEU A 36 -5.74 12.56 12.93
N LYS A 37 -6.88 13.23 12.72
CA LYS A 37 -7.56 13.96 13.79
C LYS A 37 -7.82 13.02 14.98
N PRO A 38 -7.67 13.50 16.23
CA PRO A 38 -7.77 12.66 17.41
C PRO A 38 -9.13 11.95 17.53
N GLU A 39 -10.21 12.58 17.08
CA GLU A 39 -11.56 12.00 17.04
C GLU A 39 -11.64 10.77 16.11
N ILE A 40 -11.05 10.86 14.92
CA ILE A 40 -11.00 9.76 13.95
C ILE A 40 -10.15 8.61 14.49
N LYS A 41 -9.02 8.94 15.15
CA LYS A 41 -8.17 7.94 15.79
C LYS A 41 -8.91 7.17 16.88
N GLN A 42 -9.71 7.83 17.70
CA GLN A 42 -10.54 7.15 18.71
C GLN A 42 -11.62 6.26 18.08
N GLN A 43 -12.32 6.76 17.05
CA GLN A 43 -13.31 5.94 16.33
C GLN A 43 -12.70 4.67 15.74
N LEU A 44 -11.50 4.76 15.15
CA LEU A 44 -10.79 3.59 14.62
C LEU A 44 -10.40 2.59 15.71
N LEU A 45 -9.95 3.08 16.87
CA LEU A 45 -9.66 2.22 18.01
C LEU A 45 -10.91 1.51 18.54
N ASP A 46 -12.04 2.22 18.59
CA ASP A 46 -13.31 1.65 19.04
C ASP A 46 -13.89 0.64 18.04
N ILE A 47 -13.60 0.77 16.75
CA ILE A 47 -13.91 -0.25 15.73
C ILE A 47 -12.95 -1.45 15.82
N GLN A 48 -11.67 -1.24 16.14
CA GLN A 48 -10.69 -2.33 16.26
C GLN A 48 -10.92 -3.21 17.49
N LYS A 49 -11.22 -2.63 18.66
CA LYS A 49 -11.45 -3.35 19.92
C LYS A 49 -12.40 -4.56 19.79
N PRO A 50 -13.61 -4.44 19.21
CA PRO A 50 -14.53 -5.57 19.06
C PRO A 50 -14.07 -6.58 18.00
N ARG A 51 -13.34 -6.15 16.97
CA ARG A 51 -12.79 -7.05 15.94
C ARG A 51 -11.64 -7.89 16.48
N ALA A 52 -10.81 -7.32 17.35
CA ALA A 52 -9.71 -8.01 18.02
C ALA A 52 -10.19 -8.96 19.14
N SER A 53 -11.30 -8.64 19.82
CA SER A 53 -11.89 -9.53 20.83
C SER A 53 -12.67 -10.71 20.24
N GLY A 54 -12.76 -10.82 18.91
CA GLY A 54 -13.44 -11.93 18.23
C GLY A 54 -14.97 -11.93 18.40
N ILE A 55 -15.54 -10.85 18.95
CA ILE A 55 -17.00 -10.70 19.07
C ILE A 55 -17.52 -10.26 17.71
N ARG A 56 -17.70 -11.23 16.82
CA ARG A 56 -18.63 -11.10 15.70
C ARG A 56 -20.03 -11.16 16.31
N GLY A 57 -20.78 -10.07 16.18
CA GLY A 57 -22.22 -10.07 16.41
C GLY A 57 -22.92 -11.07 15.48
#